data_AF-A0A8T4TUP7-F1
#
_entry.id   AF-A0A8T4TUP7-F1
#
_cell.length_a   1.000
_cell.length_b   1.000
_cell.length_c   1.000
_cell.angle_alpha   90.00
_cell.angle_beta   90.00
_cell.angle_gamma   90.00
#
_symmetry.space_group_name_H-M   'P 1'
#
loop_
_entity.id
_entity.type
_entity.pdbx_description
1 polymer ?
#
loop_
_entity_poly.entity_id
_entity_poly.type
_entity_poly.pdbx_seq_one_letter_code
_entity_poly.pdbx_strand_id
1 'polypeptide(L)'
;MKEYEKCFEFAIKMAYSTKASHGTGIRGVRSEVQMSDDFILGILAEHGVQKFLKDKYHTEVELDTKVHPDHITEQDFIGIKENSKLRKLKIGVAIKSSKWKNCYNIIPPIEYENPRRKSDVYIFVRVGLPSDHLFRILREHSFFKNVKDFLEKSEGFRKIKELKNIPIWIAGFSYHGEFDKVTEIPGQKFDNGYRYVKAVGQMHNSDEGWKKLVKSL
;
A
#
# COMPACT_ATOMS: atom_id res chain seq x y z
N MET A 1 -4.85 -10.37 -11.84
CA MET A 1 -5.68 -11.21 -10.93
C MET A 1 -4.81 -12.11 -10.07
N LYS A 2 -3.85 -12.84 -10.65
CA LYS A 2 -2.85 -13.61 -9.89
C LYS A 2 -2.09 -12.77 -8.84
N GLU A 3 -1.78 -11.51 -9.15
CA GLU A 3 -1.12 -10.60 -8.20
C GLU A 3 -2.03 -10.28 -7.00
N TYR A 4 -3.30 -9.99 -7.26
CA TYR A 4 -4.28 -9.73 -6.23
C TYR A 4 -4.52 -10.96 -5.34
N GLU A 5 -4.61 -12.16 -5.93
CA GLU A 5 -4.75 -13.43 -5.19
C GLU A 5 -3.57 -13.64 -4.22
N LYS A 6 -2.34 -13.39 -4.68
CA LYS A 6 -1.15 -13.46 -3.81
C LYS A 6 -1.18 -12.42 -2.69
N CYS A 7 -1.60 -11.19 -2.99
CA CYS A 7 -1.78 -10.14 -1.98
C CYS A 7 -2.82 -10.57 -0.94
N PHE A 8 -3.93 -11.15 -1.39
CA PHE A 8 -5.00 -11.64 -0.54
C PHE A 8 -4.53 -12.79 0.36
N GLU A 9 -3.84 -13.79 -0.20
CA GLU A 9 -3.29 -14.90 0.57
C GLU A 9 -2.29 -14.43 1.64
N PHE A 10 -1.38 -13.51 1.28
CA PHE A 10 -0.44 -12.91 2.22
C PHE A 10 -1.17 -12.16 3.33
N ALA A 11 -2.16 -11.34 2.97
CA ALA A 11 -2.91 -10.51 3.92
C ALA A 11 -3.66 -11.36 4.95
N ILE A 12 -4.31 -12.45 4.52
CA ILE A 12 -4.94 -13.41 5.43
C ILE A 12 -3.91 -14.05 6.36
N LYS A 13 -2.77 -14.53 5.84
CA LYS A 13 -1.71 -15.11 6.67
C LYS A 13 -1.19 -14.13 7.72
N MET A 14 -1.05 -12.86 7.36
CA MET A 14 -0.65 -11.81 8.29
C MET A 14 -1.72 -11.51 9.33
N ALA A 15 -2.99 -11.38 8.93
CA ALA A 15 -4.11 -11.09 9.83
C ALA A 15 -4.31 -12.17 10.90
N TYR A 16 -3.91 -13.41 10.62
CA TYR A 16 -3.95 -14.54 11.55
C TYR A 16 -2.60 -14.85 12.23
N SER A 17 -1.59 -14.00 12.06
CA SER A 17 -0.30 -14.13 12.75
C SER A 17 -0.37 -13.55 14.16
N THR A 18 0.46 -14.05 15.09
CA THR A 18 0.47 -13.65 16.51
C THR A 18 0.74 -12.15 16.77
N LYS A 19 1.26 -11.42 15.77
CA LYS A 19 1.49 -9.96 15.83
C LYS A 19 0.40 -9.10 15.19
N ALA A 20 -0.54 -9.68 14.46
CA ALA A 20 -1.78 -8.98 14.11
C ALA A 20 -2.54 -8.73 15.40
N SER A 21 -2.30 -7.57 16.01
CA SER A 21 -2.86 -7.06 17.27
C SER A 21 -4.02 -7.91 17.81
N HIS A 22 -3.74 -8.71 18.85
CA HIS A 22 -4.77 -9.40 19.60
C HIS A 22 -5.82 -8.37 20.03
N GLY A 23 -6.99 -8.46 19.43
CA GLY A 23 -8.08 -7.61 19.84
C GLY A 23 -9.40 -8.26 19.51
N THR A 24 -9.73 -9.24 20.34
CA THR A 24 -11.10 -9.59 20.72
C THR A 24 -11.78 -8.46 21.51
N GLY A 25 -11.51 -7.20 21.13
CA GLY A 25 -12.01 -5.99 21.78
C GLY A 25 -13.04 -5.30 20.91
N ILE A 26 -14.22 -5.04 21.49
CA ILE A 26 -15.41 -4.47 20.82
C ILE A 26 -15.16 -3.01 20.32
N ARG A 27 -14.07 -2.34 20.72
CA ARG A 27 -13.71 -0.98 20.28
C ARG A 27 -12.20 -0.82 20.09
N GLY A 28 -11.80 -0.15 19.01
CA GLY A 28 -10.44 0.32 18.77
C GLY A 28 -9.46 -0.68 18.14
N VAL A 29 -9.90 -1.91 17.90
CA VAL A 29 -9.09 -2.95 17.21
C VAL A 29 -9.61 -3.11 15.78
N ARG A 30 -8.70 -3.17 14.81
CA ARG A 30 -9.04 -3.52 13.42
C ARG A 30 -9.57 -4.96 13.36
N SER A 31 -10.68 -5.17 12.66
CA SER A 31 -11.10 -6.54 12.31
C SER A 31 -10.09 -7.20 11.37
N GLU A 32 -10.12 -8.53 11.29
CA GLU A 32 -9.28 -9.32 10.39
C GLU A 32 -9.50 -8.90 8.94
N VAL A 33 -10.73 -8.55 8.59
CA VAL A 33 -11.08 -8.02 7.27
C VAL A 33 -10.45 -6.66 7.04
N GLN A 34 -10.58 -5.72 7.99
CA GLN A 34 -9.99 -4.39 7.87
C GLN A 34 -8.46 -4.47 7.78
N MET A 35 -7.84 -5.32 8.59
CA MET A 35 -6.41 -5.54 8.57
C MET A 35 -5.94 -6.15 7.24
N SER A 36 -6.69 -7.12 6.73
CA SER A 36 -6.42 -7.75 5.44
C SER A 36 -6.53 -6.73 4.30
N ASP A 37 -7.56 -5.87 4.32
CA ASP A 37 -7.71 -4.78 3.35
C ASP A 37 -6.51 -3.82 3.36
N ASP A 38 -6.01 -3.45 4.54
CA ASP A 38 -4.84 -2.59 4.68
C ASP A 38 -3.58 -3.25 4.11
N PHE A 39 -3.35 -4.54 4.37
CA PHE A 39 -2.23 -5.30 3.80
C PHE A 39 -2.34 -5.42 2.27
N ILE A 40 -3.51 -5.78 1.75
CA ILE A 40 -3.75 -5.85 0.30
C ILE A 40 -3.44 -4.50 -0.34
N LEU A 41 -3.88 -3.40 0.27
CA LEU A 41 -3.66 -2.06 -0.23
C LEU A 41 -2.16 -1.70 -0.23
N GLY A 42 -1.41 -2.05 0.82
CA GLY A 42 0.05 -1.92 0.88
C GLY A 42 0.77 -2.66 -0.25
N ILE A 43 0.55 -3.97 -0.36
CA ILE A 43 1.26 -4.84 -1.31
C ILE A 43 0.92 -4.48 -2.76
N LEU A 44 -0.33 -4.11 -3.04
CA LEU A 44 -0.73 -3.62 -4.37
C LEU A 44 0.01 -2.33 -4.74
N ALA A 45 0.25 -1.43 -3.79
CA ALA A 45 1.04 -0.24 -4.04
C ALA A 45 2.50 -0.58 -4.33
N GLU A 46 3.11 -1.50 -3.58
CA GLU A 46 4.47 -1.96 -3.80
C GLU A 46 4.64 -2.60 -5.19
N HIS A 47 3.75 -3.52 -5.57
CA HIS A 47 3.74 -4.10 -6.91
C HIS A 47 3.53 -3.05 -8.01
N GLY A 48 2.68 -2.05 -7.75
CA GLY A 48 2.47 -0.94 -8.67
C GLY A 48 3.75 -0.13 -8.91
N VAL A 49 4.51 0.17 -7.85
CA VAL A 49 5.80 0.86 -7.95
C VAL A 49 6.83 -0.01 -8.65
N GLN A 50 6.93 -1.29 -8.30
CA GLN A 50 7.84 -2.24 -8.95
C GLN A 50 7.60 -2.28 -10.46
N LYS A 51 6.33 -2.41 -10.87
CA LYS A 51 5.95 -2.42 -12.29
C LYS A 51 6.28 -1.09 -12.98
N PHE A 52 5.98 0.04 -12.34
CA PHE A 52 6.31 1.36 -12.88
C PHE A 52 7.81 1.56 -13.09
N LEU A 53 8.64 1.19 -12.12
CA LEU A 53 10.10 1.32 -12.21
C LEU A 53 10.67 0.42 -13.32
N LYS A 54 10.14 -0.79 -13.47
CA LYS A 54 10.51 -1.71 -14.55
C LYS A 54 10.09 -1.18 -15.92
N ASP A 55 8.82 -0.83 -16.08
CA ASP A 55 8.26 -0.47 -17.39
C ASP A 55 8.79 0.88 -17.88
N LYS A 56 8.98 1.86 -16.97
CA LYS A 56 9.36 3.23 -17.34
C LYS A 56 10.86 3.51 -17.27
N TYR A 57 11.58 2.91 -16.32
CA TYR A 57 13.00 3.19 -16.09
C TYR A 57 13.88 1.93 -16.19
N HIS A 58 13.33 0.82 -16.67
CA HIS A 58 14.05 -0.45 -16.84
C HIS A 58 14.80 -0.92 -15.58
N THR A 59 14.24 -0.59 -14.41
CA THR A 59 14.83 -0.92 -13.11
C THR A 59 13.98 -1.97 -12.43
N GLU A 60 14.52 -3.18 -12.29
CA GLU A 60 13.85 -4.28 -11.61
C GLU A 60 14.18 -4.27 -10.12
N VAL A 61 13.23 -3.82 -9.28
CA VAL A 61 13.35 -3.89 -7.83
C VAL A 61 12.79 -5.21 -7.29
N GLU A 62 13.42 -5.76 -6.26
CA GLU A 62 12.90 -6.89 -5.50
C GLU A 62 12.21 -6.40 -4.23
N LEU A 63 10.97 -6.86 -4.01
CA LEU A 63 10.14 -6.55 -2.85
C LEU A 63 10.25 -7.66 -1.80
N ASP A 64 10.01 -7.35 -0.53
CA ASP A 64 9.84 -8.38 0.50
C ASP A 64 8.41 -8.92 0.53
N THR A 65 8.17 -9.99 -0.23
CA THR A 65 6.86 -10.64 -0.26
C THR A 65 6.73 -11.81 0.72
N LYS A 66 7.66 -11.95 1.67
CA LYS A 66 7.63 -13.06 2.65
C LYS A 66 6.94 -12.63 3.93
N VAL A 67 6.13 -13.53 4.48
CA VAL A 67 5.51 -13.36 5.80
C VAL A 67 6.60 -13.52 6.84
N HIS A 68 6.90 -12.47 7.59
CA HIS A 68 7.83 -12.50 8.72
C HIS A 68 7.06 -12.25 10.01
N PRO A 69 6.55 -13.29 10.70
CA PRO A 69 5.77 -13.11 11.93
C PRO A 69 6.61 -12.44 13.04
N ASP A 70 7.92 -12.70 13.04
CA ASP A 70 8.81 -12.36 14.15
C ASP A 70 9.56 -11.03 13.97
N HIS A 71 9.53 -10.43 12.78
CA HIS A 71 10.28 -9.21 12.45
C HIS A 71 9.43 -8.20 11.66
N ILE A 72 9.60 -6.91 11.96
CA ILE A 72 9.02 -5.84 11.13
C ILE A 72 9.97 -5.62 9.96
N THR A 73 9.47 -5.69 8.73
CA THR A 73 10.27 -5.34 7.55
C THR A 73 10.64 -3.86 7.62
N GLU A 74 11.94 -3.57 7.57
CA GLU A 74 12.43 -2.21 7.78
C GLU A 74 12.22 -1.32 6.54
N GLN A 75 12.32 -1.90 5.33
CA GLN A 75 12.22 -1.21 4.05
C GLN A 75 11.45 -2.08 3.05
N ASP A 76 10.77 -1.45 2.09
CA ASP A 76 9.89 -2.18 1.17
C ASP A 76 10.67 -2.76 -0.04
N PHE A 77 11.85 -2.19 -0.34
CA PHE A 77 12.75 -2.72 -1.35
C PHE A 77 13.90 -3.50 -0.67
N ILE A 78 14.17 -4.71 -1.16
CA ILE A 78 15.30 -5.54 -0.71
C ILE A 78 16.54 -5.28 -1.57
N GLY A 79 16.36 -4.99 -2.86
CA GLY A 79 17.47 -4.81 -3.79
C GLY A 79 17.03 -4.53 -5.22
N ILE A 80 18.00 -4.36 -6.10
CA ILE A 80 17.79 -4.23 -7.56
C ILE A 80 18.36 -5.46 -8.24
N LYS A 81 17.59 -6.08 -9.14
CA LYS A 81 18.02 -7.19 -9.98
C LYS A 81 18.83 -6.65 -11.17
N GLU A 82 20.11 -6.98 -11.20
CA GLU A 82 21.04 -6.67 -12.29
C GLU A 82 21.76 -7.95 -12.72
N ASN A 83 21.66 -8.34 -13.99
CA ASN A 83 22.34 -9.53 -14.55
C ASN A 83 22.16 -10.80 -13.70
N SER A 84 20.92 -11.05 -13.26
CA SER A 84 20.56 -12.19 -12.38
C SER A 84 21.17 -12.17 -10.97
N LYS A 85 21.77 -11.04 -10.54
CA LYS A 85 22.26 -10.82 -9.18
C LYS A 85 21.44 -9.73 -8.50
N LEU A 86 21.29 -9.84 -7.18
CA LEU A 86 20.63 -8.83 -6.37
C LEU A 86 21.67 -7.84 -5.84
N ARG A 87 21.62 -6.60 -6.32
CA ARG A 87 22.41 -5.48 -5.80
C ARG A 87 21.69 -4.87 -4.59
N LYS A 88 22.43 -4.66 -3.49
CA LYS A 88 21.89 -3.97 -2.31
C LYS A 88 21.59 -2.50 -2.64
N LEU A 89 20.52 -1.97 -2.04
CA LEU A 89 20.17 -0.56 -2.15
C LEU A 89 21.15 0.31 -1.37
N LYS A 90 21.41 1.50 -1.90
CA LYS A 90 22.21 2.53 -1.23
C LYS A 90 21.38 3.40 -0.29
N ILE A 91 20.07 3.45 -0.50
CA ILE A 91 19.11 4.25 0.26
C ILE A 91 17.92 3.40 0.69
N GLY A 92 17.33 3.72 1.84
CA GLY A 92 16.07 3.16 2.30
C GLY A 92 14.88 3.78 1.59
N VAL A 93 13.94 2.95 1.16
CA VAL A 93 12.70 3.36 0.49
C VAL A 93 11.50 2.78 1.24
N ALA A 94 10.55 3.66 1.57
CA ALA A 94 9.22 3.30 2.05
C ALA A 94 8.15 3.67 1.01
N ILE A 95 7.18 2.80 0.83
CA ILE A 95 6.00 2.94 0.01
C ILE A 95 4.82 3.12 0.95
N LYS A 96 4.12 4.24 0.79
CA LYS A 96 2.91 4.56 1.53
C LYS A 96 1.74 4.55 0.59
N SER A 97 0.68 3.90 1.04
CA SER A 97 -0.46 3.62 0.22
C SER A 97 -1.71 4.25 0.82
N SER A 98 -2.63 4.69 -0.05
CA SER A 98 -3.92 5.22 0.39
C SER A 98 -5.01 4.98 -0.65
N LYS A 99 -6.25 5.26 -0.27
CA LYS A 99 -7.39 5.32 -1.20
C LYS A 99 -7.33 6.64 -1.99
N TRP A 100 -8.02 6.71 -3.13
CA TRP A 100 -7.97 7.85 -4.07
C TRP A 100 -8.14 9.25 -3.48
N LYS A 101 -8.94 9.40 -2.42
CA LYS A 101 -9.33 10.71 -1.89
C LYS A 101 -8.27 11.41 -1.06
N ASN A 102 -7.23 10.70 -0.61
CA ASN A 102 -6.25 11.30 0.30
C ASN A 102 -5.22 12.14 -0.46
N CYS A 103 -5.11 13.43 -0.11
CA CYS A 103 -4.19 14.41 -0.70
C CYS A 103 -2.86 14.58 0.04
N TYR A 104 -2.63 13.76 1.06
CA TYR A 104 -1.48 13.87 1.94
C TYR A 104 -0.82 12.51 2.14
N ASN A 105 0.50 12.47 1.99
CA ASN A 105 1.32 11.39 2.51
C ASN A 105 1.57 11.67 3.99
N ILE A 106 1.08 10.78 4.87
CA ILE A 106 1.09 10.97 6.32
C ILE A 106 1.94 9.87 6.93
N ILE A 107 3.05 10.25 7.56
CA ILE A 107 3.99 9.33 8.20
C ILE A 107 3.87 9.46 9.73
N PRO A 108 3.63 8.35 10.45
CA PRO A 108 3.67 8.32 11.91
C PRO A 108 5.08 8.67 12.45
N PRO A 109 5.20 9.33 13.63
CA PRO A 109 6.49 9.66 14.22
C PRO A 109 7.42 8.44 14.38
N ILE A 110 6.87 7.28 14.78
CA ILE A 110 7.64 6.05 14.94
C ILE A 110 8.28 5.53 13.63
N GLU A 111 7.73 5.90 12.47
CA GLU A 111 8.25 5.53 11.15
C GLU A 111 9.22 6.56 10.58
N TYR A 112 9.16 7.79 11.08
CA TYR A 112 9.99 8.89 10.59
C TYR A 112 11.21 9.10 11.50
N GLU A 113 11.04 9.01 12.81
CA GLU A 113 12.10 9.37 13.77
C GLU A 113 12.97 8.16 14.17
N ASN A 114 12.43 6.94 14.10
CA ASN A 114 13.15 5.75 14.54
C ASN A 114 14.28 5.40 13.55
N PRO A 115 15.56 5.35 13.98
CA PRO A 115 16.68 5.06 13.10
C PRO A 115 16.61 3.72 12.34
N ARG A 116 15.86 2.73 12.86
CA ARG A 116 15.66 1.42 12.22
C ARG A 116 14.48 1.38 11.24
N ARG A 117 13.56 2.35 11.31
CA ARG A 117 12.33 2.36 10.50
C ARG A 117 12.27 3.52 9.51
N LYS A 118 13.06 4.57 9.74
CA LYS A 118 13.11 5.73 8.84
C LYS A 118 13.66 5.31 7.48
N SER A 119 13.12 5.93 6.45
CA SER A 119 13.57 5.76 5.07
C SER A 119 14.12 7.08 4.57
N ASP A 120 15.07 7.00 3.64
CA ASP A 120 15.62 8.19 2.98
C ASP A 120 14.62 8.79 2.01
N VAL A 121 13.76 7.94 1.42
CA VAL A 121 12.73 8.30 0.46
C VAL A 121 11.40 7.63 0.78
N TYR A 122 10.32 8.40 0.65
CA TYR A 122 8.95 7.94 0.80
C TYR A 122 8.19 8.13 -0.52
N ILE A 123 7.74 7.04 -1.12
CA ILE A 123 6.90 7.03 -2.32
C ILE A 123 5.44 6.95 -1.88
N PHE A 124 4.58 7.82 -2.41
CA PHE A 124 3.14 7.79 -2.10
C PHE A 124 2.34 7.28 -3.29
N VAL A 125 1.44 6.34 -3.00
CA VAL A 125 0.66 5.62 -4.01
C VAL A 125 -0.81 5.61 -3.62
N ARG A 126 -1.68 5.94 -4.56
CA ARG A 126 -3.13 5.80 -4.43
C ARG A 126 -3.58 4.54 -5.14
N VAL A 127 -4.24 3.66 -4.40
CA VAL A 127 -4.73 2.37 -4.89
C VAL A 127 -6.23 2.44 -5.08
N GLY A 128 -6.67 2.13 -6.28
CA GLY A 128 -8.08 2.08 -6.65
C GLY A 128 -8.76 0.77 -6.37
N LEU A 129 -8.49 0.21 -5.20
CA LEU A 129 -9.17 -0.98 -4.74
C LEU A 129 -10.64 -0.62 -4.42
N PRO A 130 -11.62 -1.20 -5.12
CA PRO A 130 -13.03 -0.97 -4.81
C PRO A 130 -13.35 -1.45 -3.40
N SER A 131 -14.15 -0.73 -2.62
CA SER A 131 -14.48 -1.14 -1.24
C SER A 131 -15.26 -2.46 -1.15
N ASP A 132 -15.83 -2.93 -2.26
CA ASP A 132 -16.55 -4.19 -2.39
C ASP A 132 -15.68 -5.32 -2.99
N HIS A 133 -14.36 -5.15 -3.09
CA HIS A 133 -13.46 -6.07 -3.79
C HIS A 133 -13.60 -7.55 -3.36
N LEU A 134 -13.85 -7.82 -2.08
CA LEU A 134 -14.10 -9.17 -1.58
C LEU A 134 -15.35 -9.81 -2.20
N PHE A 135 -16.44 -9.04 -2.33
CA PHE A 135 -17.64 -9.52 -3.00
C PHE A 135 -17.39 -9.77 -4.49
N ARG A 136 -16.50 -8.98 -5.11
CA ARG A 136 -16.16 -9.14 -6.53
C ARG A 136 -15.38 -10.41 -6.83
N ILE A 137 -14.45 -10.80 -5.96
CA ILE A 137 -13.66 -12.04 -6.14
C ILE A 137 -14.46 -13.28 -5.73
N LEU A 138 -15.33 -13.17 -4.73
CA LEU A 138 -16.17 -14.28 -4.26
C LEU A 138 -17.51 -14.35 -4.99
N ARG A 139 -17.74 -13.53 -6.02
CA ARG A 139 -19.06 -13.40 -6.68
C ARG A 139 -19.62 -14.71 -7.24
N GLU A 140 -18.74 -15.62 -7.66
CA GLU A 140 -19.13 -16.95 -8.18
C GLU A 140 -19.09 -18.05 -7.10
N HIS A 141 -18.67 -17.74 -5.89
CA HIS A 141 -18.69 -18.69 -4.77
C HIS A 141 -20.15 -19.00 -4.39
N SER A 142 -20.43 -20.26 -4.03
CA SER A 142 -21.78 -20.76 -3.75
C SER A 142 -22.55 -19.91 -2.72
N PHE A 143 -21.83 -19.42 -1.71
CA PHE A 143 -22.38 -18.54 -0.67
C PHE A 143 -22.92 -17.20 -1.19
N PHE A 144 -22.34 -16.65 -2.25
CA PHE A 144 -22.71 -15.34 -2.81
C PHE A 144 -23.53 -15.44 -4.10
N LYS A 145 -23.54 -16.61 -4.75
CA LYS A 145 -24.20 -16.81 -6.05
C LYS A 145 -25.66 -16.40 -6.04
N ASN A 146 -26.43 -16.81 -5.02
CA ASN A 146 -27.86 -16.46 -4.93
C ASN A 146 -28.08 -14.95 -4.85
N VAL A 147 -27.25 -14.24 -4.07
CA VAL A 147 -27.32 -12.78 -3.92
C VAL A 147 -26.92 -12.11 -5.23
N LYS A 148 -25.83 -12.56 -5.86
CA LYS A 148 -25.37 -12.06 -7.15
C LYS A 148 -26.43 -12.25 -8.24
N ASP A 149 -27.03 -13.43 -8.35
CA ASP A 149 -28.07 -13.74 -9.34
C ASP A 149 -29.34 -12.90 -9.11
N PHE A 150 -29.72 -12.65 -7.85
CA PHE A 150 -30.80 -11.73 -7.51
C PHE A 150 -30.49 -10.30 -7.96
N LEU A 151 -29.30 -9.78 -7.62
CA LEU A 151 -28.86 -8.42 -7.98
C LEU A 151 -28.71 -8.23 -9.50
N GLU A 152 -28.41 -9.29 -10.25
CA GLU A 152 -28.31 -9.25 -11.71
C GLU A 152 -29.68 -9.15 -12.39
N LYS A 153 -30.72 -9.76 -11.81
CA LYS A 153 -32.09 -9.78 -12.33
C LYS A 153 -32.98 -8.65 -11.83
N SER A 154 -32.60 -7.99 -10.73
CA SER A 154 -33.40 -6.95 -10.10
C SER A 154 -33.06 -5.56 -10.63
N GLU A 155 -34.06 -4.83 -11.14
CA GLU A 155 -33.91 -3.42 -11.51
C GLU A 155 -33.73 -2.53 -10.28
N GLY A 156 -32.97 -1.44 -10.43
CA GLY A 156 -32.70 -0.48 -9.35
C GLY A 156 -31.57 -0.86 -8.38
N PHE A 157 -31.05 -2.08 -8.42
CA PHE A 157 -29.93 -2.52 -7.56
C PHE A 157 -28.56 -2.35 -8.22
N ARG A 158 -27.53 -2.08 -7.41
CA ARG A 158 -26.13 -2.09 -7.87
C ARG A 158 -25.65 -3.53 -8.04
N LYS A 159 -25.04 -3.82 -9.20
CA LYS A 159 -24.49 -5.14 -9.52
C LYS A 159 -23.10 -5.31 -8.92
N ILE A 160 -22.80 -6.52 -8.43
CA ILE A 160 -21.45 -6.92 -8.03
C ILE A 160 -20.63 -7.14 -9.29
N LYS A 161 -19.78 -6.17 -9.63
CA LYS A 161 -18.93 -6.23 -10.82
C LYS A 161 -17.78 -7.22 -10.60
N GLU A 162 -17.23 -7.75 -11.68
CA GLU A 162 -15.98 -8.49 -11.63
C GLU A 162 -14.80 -7.56 -11.26
N LEU A 163 -13.81 -8.10 -10.54
CA LEU A 163 -12.55 -7.42 -10.29
C LEU A 163 -11.59 -7.77 -11.44
N LYS A 164 -11.21 -6.78 -12.27
CA LYS A 164 -10.29 -6.99 -13.40
C LYS A 164 -9.01 -6.16 -13.27
N ASN A 165 -9.19 -4.84 -13.25
CA ASN A 165 -8.11 -3.88 -13.20
C ASN A 165 -8.24 -3.04 -11.93
N ILE A 166 -7.18 -3.03 -11.13
CA ILE A 166 -7.06 -2.16 -9.96
C ILE A 166 -6.14 -1.02 -10.39
N PRO A 167 -6.67 0.20 -10.60
CA PRO A 167 -5.84 1.31 -11.02
C PRO A 167 -4.91 1.74 -9.89
N ILE A 168 -3.64 1.94 -10.21
CA ILE A 168 -2.61 2.43 -9.30
C ILE A 168 -2.17 3.80 -9.79
N TRP A 169 -2.15 4.77 -8.89
CA TRP A 169 -1.59 6.09 -9.16
C TRP A 169 -0.42 6.36 -8.22
N ILE A 170 0.77 6.36 -8.79
CA ILE A 170 1.99 6.81 -8.09
C ILE A 170 1.95 8.33 -8.08
N ALA A 171 1.67 8.89 -6.91
CA ALA A 171 1.48 10.33 -6.73
C ALA A 171 2.80 11.11 -6.81
N GLY A 172 3.90 10.46 -6.42
CA GLY A 172 5.24 11.01 -6.41
C GLY A 172 6.06 10.44 -5.26
N PHE A 173 7.21 11.06 -5.00
CA PHE A 173 8.06 10.74 -3.86
C PHE A 173 8.53 12.00 -3.13
N SER A 174 9.01 11.81 -1.91
CA SER A 174 9.66 12.86 -1.12
C SER A 174 10.82 12.30 -0.33
N TYR A 175 11.88 13.08 -0.21
CA TYR A 175 13.00 12.78 0.65
C TYR A 175 12.60 12.95 2.11
N HIS A 176 13.33 12.26 2.99
CA HIS A 176 13.10 12.26 4.42
C HIS A 176 12.83 13.66 4.96
N GLY A 177 13.76 14.61 4.80
CA GLY A 177 13.66 15.96 5.37
C GLY A 177 12.63 16.90 4.74
N GLU A 178 11.79 16.45 3.81
CA GLU A 178 10.84 17.31 3.09
C GLU A 178 9.43 17.34 3.71
N PHE A 179 9.19 16.59 4.78
CA PHE A 179 7.88 16.49 5.43
C PHE A 179 7.68 17.55 6.52
N ASP A 180 6.47 18.10 6.57
CA ASP A 180 6.06 19.06 7.59
C ASP A 180 5.57 18.33 8.84
N LYS A 181 6.10 18.72 10.01
CA LYS A 181 5.62 18.22 11.31
C LYS A 181 4.40 19.02 11.74
N VAL A 182 3.22 18.41 11.66
CA VAL A 182 1.92 19.07 11.90
C VAL A 182 1.04 18.28 12.87
N THR A 183 0.11 18.95 13.53
CA THR A 183 -0.90 18.34 14.42
C THR A 183 -2.26 18.15 13.72
N GLU A 184 -2.44 18.70 12.53
CA GLU A 184 -3.65 18.57 11.73
C GLU A 184 -3.36 18.77 10.23
N ILE A 185 -4.29 18.30 9.41
CA ILE A 185 -4.44 18.61 7.99
C ILE A 185 -5.88 19.06 7.73
N PRO A 186 -6.20 19.66 6.58
CA PRO A 186 -7.57 20.04 6.26
C PRO A 186 -8.55 18.87 6.43
N GLY A 187 -9.54 19.06 7.30
CA GLY A 187 -10.58 18.07 7.58
C GLY A 187 -10.20 16.94 8.56
N GLN A 188 -8.98 16.95 9.13
CA GLN A 188 -8.55 15.92 10.08
C GLN A 188 -7.53 16.45 11.10
N LYS A 189 -7.91 16.43 12.38
CA LYS A 189 -6.98 16.58 13.51
C LYS A 189 -6.34 15.24 13.84
N PHE A 190 -5.08 15.24 14.29
CA PHE A 190 -4.40 14.02 14.71
C PHE A 190 -4.52 13.86 16.23
N ASP A 191 -5.35 12.92 16.66
CA ASP A 191 -5.64 12.69 18.09
C ASP A 191 -4.41 12.25 18.90
N ASN A 192 -3.43 11.62 18.24
CA ASN A 192 -2.24 11.05 18.86
C ASN A 192 -0.99 11.91 18.61
N GLY A 193 -1.11 13.21 18.79
CA GLY A 193 -0.01 14.18 18.66
C GLY A 193 0.26 14.62 17.22
N TYR A 194 1.53 14.67 16.81
CA TYR A 194 1.91 15.13 15.47
C TYR A 194 2.08 14.00 14.46
N ARG A 195 2.08 14.38 13.19
CA ARG A 195 2.45 13.55 12.04
C ARG A 195 3.43 14.31 11.16
N TYR A 196 4.17 13.56 10.36
CA TYR A 196 4.98 14.11 9.28
C TYR A 196 4.17 14.02 7.99
N VAL A 197 3.92 15.16 7.35
CA VAL A 197 2.99 15.25 6.25
C VAL A 197 3.64 15.87 5.02
N LYS A 198 3.31 15.33 3.85
CA LYS A 198 3.60 15.98 2.57
C LYS A 198 2.34 16.03 1.71
N ALA A 199 2.00 17.21 1.20
CA ALA A 199 0.90 17.35 0.25
C ALA A 199 1.30 16.77 -1.11
N VAL A 200 0.39 16.03 -1.75
CA VAL A 200 0.64 15.39 -3.07
C VAL A 200 1.10 16.41 -4.12
N GLY A 201 0.52 17.61 -4.12
CA GLY A 201 0.90 18.68 -5.07
C GLY A 201 2.32 19.22 -4.88
N GLN A 202 3.01 18.86 -3.80
CA GLN A 202 4.38 19.28 -3.48
C GLN A 202 5.41 18.14 -3.60
N MET A 203 4.97 16.94 -4.00
CA MET A 203 5.86 15.78 -4.14
C MET A 203 6.62 15.83 -5.46
N HIS A 204 7.80 15.20 -5.51
CA HIS A 204 8.53 15.01 -6.74
C HIS A 204 7.81 14.02 -7.64
N ASN A 205 7.45 14.45 -8.86
CA ASN A 205 6.82 13.57 -9.84
C ASN A 205 7.25 13.83 -11.30
N SER A 206 8.24 14.69 -11.51
CA SER A 206 8.86 14.89 -12.83
C SER A 206 9.65 13.65 -13.27
N ASP A 207 9.75 13.42 -14.57
CA ASP A 207 10.55 12.34 -15.14
C ASP A 207 12.03 12.43 -14.73
N GLU A 208 12.59 13.63 -14.72
CA GLU A 208 13.97 13.92 -14.30
C GLU A 208 14.19 13.58 -12.83
N GLY A 209 13.23 13.94 -11.97
CA GLY A 209 13.25 13.62 -10.55
C GLY A 209 13.29 12.11 -10.31
N TRP A 210 12.44 11.36 -11.01
CA TRP A 210 12.45 9.89 -10.94
C TRP A 210 13.75 9.27 -11.47
N LYS A 211 14.29 9.76 -12.60
CA LYS A 211 15.60 9.32 -13.10
C LYS A 211 16.72 9.55 -12.09
N LYS A 212 16.69 10.66 -11.35
CA LYS A 212 17.65 10.93 -10.26
C LYS A 212 17.48 9.95 -9.10
N LEU A 213 16.23 9.72 -8.67
CA LEU A 213 15.94 8.75 -7.62
C LEU A 213 16.44 7.35 -7.99
N VAL A 214 16.11 6.87 -9.19
CA VAL A 214 16.51 5.55 -9.68
C VAL A 214 18.04 5.37 -9.66
N LYS A 215 18.80 6.41 -10.04
CA LYS A 215 20.28 6.37 -9.97
C LYS A 215 20.82 6.28 -8.54
N SER A 216 20.05 6.74 -7.55
CA SER A 216 20.43 6.72 -6.14
C SER A 216 20.03 5.45 -5.40
N LEU A 217 19.14 4.62 -5.98
CA LEU A 217 18.83 3.28 -5.46
C LEU A 217 20.05 2.36 -5.55
#